data_AF-A0A7R9AVE5-F1
#
_entry.id   AF-A0A7R9AVE5-F1
#
_cell.length_a   1.000
_cell.length_b   1.000
_cell.length_c   1.000
_cell.angle_alpha   90.00
_cell.angle_beta   90.00
_cell.angle_gamma   90.00
#
_symmetry.space_group_name_H-M   'P 1'
#
loop_
_entity.id
_entity.type
_entity.pdbx_description
1 polymer ?
#
loop_
_entity_poly.entity_id
_entity_poly.type
_entity_poly.pdbx_seq_one_letter_code
_entity_poly.pdbx_strand_id
1 'polypeptide(L)'
;MASLVLTDSSHLTSDSQNIEVWKKEIGSEMTIGEAGSGYRRVQLRCGANYMQVDVGTEGEFGGVIYTRGSYHKREHPCFLDPRTGRDFSLRFPLDQCHTKHEDDVYSNVVVIQHDDELIMPGDAAFTLECDFSKPRDFTVNANLAADSAQNGVSSRISIADADPAGQDLPRHRRSTVTNDSDTVSFTPEDIRPRRRKRDPTRKDEL
;
A
#
# COMPACT_ATOMS: atom_id res chain seq x y z
N MET A 1 80.02 11.14 -14.27
CA MET A 1 79.35 12.14 -13.40
C MET A 1 78.08 11.50 -12.83
N ALA A 2 77.44 12.10 -11.83
CA ALA A 2 76.57 11.38 -10.89
C ALA A 2 75.06 11.74 -10.96
N SER A 3 74.22 10.70 -10.89
CA SER A 3 73.07 10.48 -9.98
C SER A 3 72.02 11.56 -9.60
N LEU A 4 70.79 11.04 -9.39
CA LEU A 4 69.53 11.62 -8.84
C LEU A 4 68.82 12.73 -9.67
N VAL A 5 67.48 12.81 -9.89
CA VAL A 5 66.21 12.26 -9.31
C VAL A 5 65.42 13.26 -8.42
N LEU A 6 64.06 13.17 -8.50
CA LEU A 6 62.93 13.86 -7.81
C LEU A 6 62.09 14.73 -8.79
N THR A 7 60.79 14.47 -9.12
CA THR A 7 59.50 14.54 -8.36
C THR A 7 59.15 15.98 -7.91
N ASP A 8 57.91 16.51 -7.95
CA ASP A 8 56.54 15.97 -8.22
C ASP A 8 55.60 17.14 -8.68
N SER A 9 54.25 17.17 -8.76
CA SER A 9 53.11 16.29 -8.37
C SER A 9 51.78 16.63 -9.12
N SER A 10 50.66 16.00 -8.71
CA SER A 10 49.22 16.40 -8.79
C SER A 10 48.70 17.16 -10.04
N HIS A 11 47.88 16.60 -10.94
CA HIS A 11 46.46 16.19 -10.82
C HIS A 11 45.47 17.24 -10.23
N LEU A 12 44.50 17.65 -11.06
CA LEU A 12 43.27 18.37 -10.69
C LEU A 12 42.08 17.84 -11.51
N THR A 13 41.46 16.73 -11.07
CA THR A 13 40.34 16.08 -11.77
C THR A 13 39.39 15.36 -10.79
N SER A 14 38.55 16.09 -10.05
CA SER A 14 37.33 15.56 -9.43
C SER A 14 36.45 16.69 -8.88
N ASP A 15 35.26 16.88 -9.44
CA ASP A 15 34.14 17.56 -8.76
C ASP A 15 32.81 17.28 -9.49
N SER A 16 32.76 17.56 -10.79
CA SER A 16 31.55 17.45 -11.62
C SER A 16 30.92 16.05 -11.66
N GLN A 17 31.70 14.98 -11.47
CA GLN A 17 31.17 13.61 -11.54
C GLN A 17 30.46 13.16 -10.25
N ASN A 18 30.78 13.74 -9.08
CA ASN A 18 30.12 13.36 -7.83
C ASN A 18 28.63 13.71 -7.83
N ILE A 19 28.28 14.88 -8.36
CA ILE A 19 26.90 15.41 -8.36
C ILE A 19 25.93 14.51 -9.16
N GLU A 20 26.42 13.80 -10.18
CA GLU A 20 25.60 12.83 -10.93
C GLU A 20 25.41 11.49 -10.21
N VAL A 21 26.37 11.06 -9.38
CA VAL A 21 26.28 9.85 -8.56
C VAL A 21 25.21 10.03 -7.48
N TRP A 22 25.28 11.11 -6.70
CA TRP A 22 24.28 11.43 -5.67
C TRP A 22 22.85 11.51 -6.24
N LYS A 23 22.68 12.05 -7.46
CA LYS A 23 21.38 12.10 -8.14
C LYS A 23 20.87 10.74 -8.63
N LYS A 24 21.75 9.79 -8.93
CA LYS A 24 21.36 8.44 -9.36
C LYS A 24 20.96 7.55 -8.19
N GLU A 25 21.70 7.59 -7.08
CA GLU A 25 21.45 6.71 -5.94
C GLU A 25 20.24 7.17 -5.10
N ILE A 26 20.08 8.48 -4.86
CA ILE A 26 18.91 9.00 -4.13
C ILE A 26 17.64 8.99 -5.01
N GLY A 27 17.78 9.16 -6.32
CA GLY A 27 16.66 9.38 -7.24
C GLY A 27 15.95 8.13 -7.79
N SER A 28 16.35 6.91 -7.42
CA SER A 28 15.93 5.68 -8.12
C SER A 28 15.00 4.72 -7.38
N GLU A 29 14.95 4.73 -6.03
CA GLU A 29 14.12 3.76 -5.27
C GLU A 29 13.53 4.32 -3.95
N MET A 30 13.17 5.61 -3.90
CA MET A 30 12.54 6.25 -2.73
C MET A 30 11.12 6.77 -3.04
N THR A 31 10.24 5.88 -3.53
CA THR A 31 8.84 6.20 -3.85
C THR A 31 7.96 6.25 -2.59
N ILE A 32 7.95 7.40 -1.92
CA ILE A 32 6.95 7.71 -0.87
C ILE A 32 5.54 7.58 -1.47
N GLY A 33 4.60 6.99 -0.73
CA GLY A 33 3.19 6.89 -1.11
C GLY A 33 2.83 5.78 -2.11
N GLU A 34 3.76 4.91 -2.51
CA GLU A 34 3.41 3.62 -3.11
C GLU A 34 3.53 2.51 -2.08
N ALA A 35 2.44 1.77 -1.85
CA ALA A 35 2.36 0.65 -0.91
C ALA A 35 3.18 -0.56 -1.42
N GLY A 36 4.51 -0.45 -1.46
CA GLY A 36 5.45 -1.44 -2.00
C GLY A 36 6.22 -2.27 -0.98
N SER A 37 6.22 -1.88 0.30
CA SER A 37 7.01 -2.48 1.38
C SER A 37 6.36 -2.20 2.76
N GLY A 38 6.94 -2.73 3.84
CA GLY A 38 6.48 -2.53 5.22
C GLY A 38 5.37 -3.50 5.66
N TYR A 39 4.51 -3.90 4.72
CA TYR A 39 3.45 -4.89 4.93
C TYR A 39 3.68 -6.19 4.15
N ARG A 40 3.31 -7.30 4.80
CA ARG A 40 3.30 -8.67 4.27
C ARG A 40 1.93 -9.03 3.69
N ARG A 41 0.84 -8.49 4.26
CA ARG A 41 -0.54 -8.72 3.82
C ARG A 41 -1.50 -7.64 4.32
N VAL A 42 -2.50 -7.29 3.52
CA VAL A 42 -3.72 -6.62 3.97
C VAL A 42 -4.92 -7.48 3.56
N GLN A 43 -5.78 -7.85 4.51
CA GLN A 43 -7.00 -8.61 4.26
C GLN A 43 -8.23 -7.79 4.63
N LEU A 44 -9.18 -7.67 3.69
CA LEU A 44 -10.50 -7.07 3.90
C LEU A 44 -11.53 -8.17 4.18
N ARG A 45 -12.45 -7.90 5.12
CA ARG A 45 -13.68 -8.66 5.36
C ARG A 45 -14.88 -7.71 5.33
N CYS A 46 -15.88 -8.04 4.52
CA CYS A 46 -17.11 -7.29 4.32
C CYS A 46 -18.25 -7.90 5.14
N GLY A 47 -18.43 -7.40 6.37
CA GLY A 47 -19.54 -7.78 7.22
C GLY A 47 -20.83 -7.04 6.86
N ALA A 48 -21.99 -7.58 7.28
CA ALA A 48 -23.30 -7.03 6.96
C ALA A 48 -23.56 -5.57 7.43
N ASN A 49 -22.74 -5.05 8.36
CA ASN A 49 -22.76 -3.66 8.81
C ASN A 49 -21.36 -3.11 9.18
N TYR A 50 -20.27 -3.77 8.76
CA TYR A 50 -18.90 -3.36 9.10
C TYR A 50 -17.88 -3.75 8.02
N MET A 51 -16.79 -3.00 7.90
CA MET A 51 -15.55 -3.50 7.31
C MET A 51 -14.60 -3.94 8.42
N GLN A 52 -13.85 -5.02 8.19
CA GLN A 52 -12.69 -5.38 9.01
C GLN A 52 -11.46 -5.47 8.12
N VAL A 53 -10.36 -4.88 8.57
CA VAL A 53 -9.10 -4.77 7.84
C VAL A 53 -8.00 -5.34 8.72
N ASP A 54 -7.49 -6.49 8.33
CA ASP A 54 -6.43 -7.18 9.05
C ASP A 54 -5.09 -6.96 8.33
N VAL A 55 -4.17 -6.27 8.99
CA VAL A 55 -2.88 -5.82 8.46
C VAL A 55 -1.78 -6.66 9.08
N GLY A 56 -1.05 -7.42 8.27
CA GLY A 56 0.15 -8.14 8.66
C GLY A 56 1.40 -7.41 8.17
N THR A 57 2.28 -6.97 9.06
CA THR A 57 3.55 -6.30 8.73
C THR A 57 4.70 -7.29 8.53
N GLU A 58 5.82 -6.82 7.98
CA GLU A 58 7.04 -7.61 7.77
C GLU A 58 7.87 -7.75 9.06
N GLY A 59 8.06 -6.63 9.76
CA GLY A 59 8.74 -6.54 11.07
C GLY A 59 7.81 -6.05 12.18
N GLU A 60 8.40 -5.74 13.34
CA GLU A 60 7.70 -5.00 14.39
C GLU A 60 7.24 -3.63 13.87
N PHE A 61 5.98 -3.29 14.12
CA PHE A 61 5.38 -2.02 13.73
C PHE A 61 5.00 -1.21 14.98
N GLY A 62 5.30 0.08 14.95
CA GLY A 62 5.17 1.02 16.06
C GLY A 62 4.76 2.41 15.59
N GLY A 63 3.66 2.46 14.85
CA GLY A 63 3.05 3.67 14.26
C GLY A 63 1.53 3.52 14.23
N VAL A 64 0.84 4.15 13.26
CA VAL A 64 -0.63 4.29 13.29
C VAL A 64 -1.35 3.65 12.09
N ILE A 65 -2.56 3.15 12.31
CA ILE A 65 -3.42 2.57 11.26
C ILE A 65 -4.82 3.17 11.35
N TYR A 66 -5.32 3.82 10.30
CA TYR A 66 -6.55 4.60 10.37
C TYR A 66 -7.30 4.74 9.03
N THR A 67 -8.58 5.11 9.08
CA THR A 67 -9.37 5.47 7.87
C THR A 67 -9.11 6.93 7.47
N ARG A 68 -8.88 7.24 6.19
CA ARG A 68 -8.63 8.60 5.68
C ARG A 68 -9.68 9.59 6.18
N GLY A 69 -9.22 10.69 6.80
CA GLY A 69 -10.05 11.69 7.47
C GLY A 69 -10.17 11.52 8.99
N SER A 70 -9.90 10.33 9.54
CA SER A 70 -9.99 10.05 10.99
C SER A 70 -8.71 10.35 11.77
N TYR A 71 -7.57 10.57 11.11
CA TYR A 71 -6.26 10.81 11.72
C TYR A 71 -6.29 11.82 12.87
N HIS A 72 -6.86 13.02 12.66
CA HIS A 72 -6.90 14.07 13.68
C HIS A 72 -7.76 13.75 14.92
N LYS A 73 -8.60 12.72 14.88
CA LYS A 73 -9.40 12.29 16.04
C LYS A 73 -8.63 11.33 16.94
N ARG A 74 -7.74 10.51 16.37
CA ARG A 74 -7.00 9.43 17.05
C ARG A 74 -7.87 8.48 17.90
N GLU A 75 -9.12 8.26 17.48
CA GLU A 75 -10.14 7.50 18.23
C GLU A 75 -10.58 6.20 17.53
N HIS A 76 -10.80 5.15 18.31
CA HIS A 76 -11.54 3.95 17.87
C HIS A 76 -13.00 4.32 17.51
N PRO A 77 -13.64 3.63 16.54
CA PRO A 77 -13.16 2.45 15.80
C PRO A 77 -12.35 2.79 14.53
N CYS A 78 -12.03 4.07 14.30
CA CYS A 78 -11.49 4.54 13.02
C CYS A 78 -9.95 4.69 12.98
N PHE A 79 -9.28 4.43 14.11
CA PHE A 79 -7.86 4.62 14.34
C PHE A 79 -7.33 3.53 15.29
N LEU A 80 -6.08 3.10 15.10
CA LEU A 80 -5.29 2.26 15.98
C LEU A 80 -3.92 2.90 16.24
N ASP A 81 -3.43 2.72 17.47
CA ASP A 81 -2.15 3.19 17.99
C ASP A 81 -1.32 1.99 18.51
N PRO A 82 -0.92 1.04 17.64
CA PRO A 82 -0.14 -0.14 18.05
C PRO A 82 1.32 0.20 18.35
N ARG A 83 1.72 0.04 19.62
CA ARG A 83 3.09 0.31 20.10
C ARG A 83 4.14 -0.74 19.66
N THR A 84 3.70 -1.94 19.31
CA THR A 84 4.51 -3.11 18.91
C THR A 84 3.56 -4.21 18.41
N GLY A 85 4.05 -5.14 17.59
CA GLY A 85 3.30 -6.24 17.02
C GLY A 85 3.54 -6.39 15.52
N ARG A 86 2.87 -7.38 14.91
CA ARG A 86 2.98 -7.67 13.47
C ARG A 86 1.68 -7.99 12.74
N ASP A 87 0.58 -8.13 13.46
CA ASP A 87 -0.72 -8.48 12.91
C ASP A 87 -1.78 -7.68 13.69
N PHE A 88 -2.49 -6.78 13.01
CA PHE A 88 -3.41 -5.81 13.60
C PHE A 88 -4.77 -5.87 12.93
N SER A 89 -5.85 -5.50 13.64
CA SER A 89 -7.21 -5.56 13.13
C SER A 89 -7.96 -4.25 13.36
N LEU A 90 -8.24 -3.51 12.29
CA LEU A 90 -9.08 -2.31 12.30
C LEU A 90 -10.48 -2.69 11.80
N ARG A 91 -11.47 -2.70 12.70
CA ARG A 91 -12.88 -3.01 12.38
C ARG A 91 -13.76 -1.80 12.63
N PHE A 92 -14.42 -1.29 11.58
CA PHE A 92 -15.24 -0.09 11.63
C PHE A 92 -16.65 -0.28 11.03
N PRO A 93 -17.69 0.40 11.56
CA PRO A 93 -19.04 0.38 11.00
C PRO A 93 -19.12 1.03 9.61
N LEU A 94 -20.04 0.54 8.78
CA LEU A 94 -20.26 1.06 7.41
C LEU A 94 -20.86 2.48 7.37
N ASP A 95 -21.53 2.91 8.45
CA ASP A 95 -22.10 4.24 8.64
C ASP A 95 -21.09 5.27 9.21
N GLN A 96 -19.84 4.87 9.45
CA GLN A 96 -18.87 5.66 10.22
C GLN A 96 -17.50 5.73 9.51
N CYS A 97 -16.53 6.36 10.18
CA CYS A 97 -15.12 6.40 9.77
C CYS A 97 -14.88 6.94 8.34
N HIS A 98 -15.73 7.88 7.90
CA HIS A 98 -15.68 8.49 6.57
C HIS A 98 -15.88 7.51 5.40
N THR A 99 -16.55 6.36 5.66
CA THR A 99 -16.99 5.42 4.62
C THR A 99 -17.99 6.11 3.69
N LYS A 100 -17.78 5.98 2.38
CA LYS A 100 -18.70 6.40 1.32
C LYS A 100 -19.64 5.25 0.98
N HIS A 101 -20.82 5.58 0.47
CA HIS A 101 -21.80 4.62 -0.03
C HIS A 101 -22.41 5.13 -1.34
N GLU A 102 -22.18 4.40 -2.43
CA GLU A 102 -22.61 4.73 -3.79
C GLU A 102 -23.08 3.41 -4.47
N ASP A 103 -24.32 3.35 -4.95
CA ASP A 103 -24.92 2.19 -5.66
C ASP A 103 -24.68 0.81 -5.02
N ASP A 104 -25.04 0.66 -3.73
CA ASP A 104 -24.81 -0.53 -2.88
C ASP A 104 -23.33 -0.94 -2.68
N VAL A 105 -22.38 -0.11 -3.12
CA VAL A 105 -20.95 -0.24 -2.85
C VAL A 105 -20.54 0.69 -1.72
N TYR A 106 -20.05 0.12 -0.64
CA TYR A 106 -19.39 0.87 0.44
C TYR A 106 -17.90 0.94 0.16
N SER A 107 -17.30 2.12 0.30
CA SER A 107 -15.86 2.31 0.09
C SER A 107 -15.19 3.19 1.15
N ASN A 108 -13.95 2.85 1.50
CA ASN A 108 -13.11 3.62 2.43
C ASN A 108 -11.64 3.56 1.96
N VAL A 109 -10.76 4.36 2.55
CA VAL A 109 -9.30 4.19 2.40
C VAL A 109 -8.68 4.02 3.78
N VAL A 110 -8.00 2.90 4.02
CA VAL A 110 -7.15 2.72 5.20
C VAL A 110 -5.72 3.12 4.86
N VAL A 111 -5.08 3.85 5.77
CA VAL A 111 -3.68 4.25 5.74
C VAL A 111 -2.94 3.54 6.89
N ILE A 112 -1.73 3.09 6.62
CA ILE A 112 -0.78 2.50 7.56
C ILE A 112 0.48 3.38 7.51
N GLN A 113 0.81 4.01 8.63
CA GLN A 113 1.98 4.88 8.75
C GLN A 113 2.97 4.37 9.79
N HIS A 114 4.25 4.36 9.46
CA HIS A 114 5.32 3.85 10.32
C HIS A 114 5.77 4.84 11.39
N ASP A 115 5.30 6.08 11.31
CA ASP A 115 5.54 7.16 12.25
C ASP A 115 4.24 7.88 12.60
N ASP A 116 4.26 8.55 13.75
CA ASP A 116 3.11 9.15 14.41
C ASP A 116 2.76 10.56 13.91
N GLU A 117 3.71 11.24 13.24
CA GLU A 117 3.60 12.64 12.79
C GLU A 117 4.02 12.85 11.32
N LEU A 118 4.92 12.01 10.79
CA LEU A 118 5.55 12.17 9.47
C LEU A 118 5.18 11.06 8.49
N ILE A 119 4.89 11.43 7.23
CA ILE A 119 4.71 10.45 6.14
C ILE A 119 6.09 9.90 5.75
N MET A 120 6.31 8.60 5.93
CA MET A 120 7.58 7.94 5.66
C MET A 120 7.57 7.08 4.38
N PRO A 121 8.73 6.84 3.74
CA PRO A 121 8.85 5.80 2.71
C PRO A 121 8.53 4.44 3.33
N GLY A 122 7.61 3.70 2.71
CA GLY A 122 7.02 2.47 3.27
C GLY A 122 5.59 2.67 3.78
N ASP A 123 5.15 3.91 4.04
CA ASP A 123 3.75 4.19 4.34
C ASP A 123 2.84 3.79 3.18
N ALA A 124 1.73 3.14 3.53
CA ALA A 124 0.90 2.41 2.60
C ALA A 124 -0.57 2.79 2.78
N ALA A 125 -1.31 2.92 1.68
CA ALA A 125 -2.76 3.11 1.73
C ALA A 125 -3.49 2.23 0.73
N PHE A 126 -4.71 1.87 1.10
CA PHE A 126 -5.55 0.92 0.38
C PHE A 126 -6.98 1.43 0.29
N THR A 127 -7.48 1.63 -0.93
CA THR A 127 -8.92 1.73 -1.18
C THR A 127 -9.54 0.35 -0.94
N LEU A 128 -10.55 0.32 -0.09
CA LEU A 128 -11.32 -0.85 0.29
C LEU A 128 -12.73 -0.67 -0.26
N GLU A 129 -13.26 -1.71 -0.89
CA GLU A 129 -14.60 -1.70 -1.49
C GLU A 129 -15.34 -2.99 -1.09
N CYS A 130 -16.55 -2.84 -0.56
CA CYS A 130 -17.50 -3.90 -0.27
C CYS A 130 -18.78 -3.64 -1.07
N ASP A 131 -18.99 -4.44 -2.11
CA ASP A 131 -20.08 -4.32 -3.07
C ASP A 131 -21.19 -5.31 -2.73
N PHE A 132 -22.36 -4.80 -2.33
CA PHE A 132 -23.54 -5.59 -1.96
C PHE A 132 -24.62 -5.60 -3.05
N SER A 133 -24.32 -5.08 -4.25
CA SER A 133 -25.28 -4.98 -5.37
C SER A 133 -25.70 -6.34 -5.95
N LYS A 134 -24.89 -7.38 -5.71
CA LYS A 134 -25.17 -8.76 -6.14
C LYS A 134 -26.31 -9.36 -5.29
N PRO A 135 -27.42 -9.83 -5.91
CA PRO A 135 -28.51 -10.44 -5.17
C PRO A 135 -28.03 -11.69 -4.42
N ARG A 136 -28.54 -11.89 -3.20
CA ARG A 136 -28.24 -13.07 -2.38
C ARG A 136 -29.12 -14.23 -2.81
N ASP A 137 -28.53 -15.23 -3.47
CA ASP A 137 -29.20 -16.50 -3.78
C ASP A 137 -29.39 -17.34 -2.50
N PHE A 138 -30.39 -16.98 -1.70
CA PHE A 138 -30.78 -17.64 -0.44
C PHE A 138 -31.33 -19.07 -0.66
N THR A 139 -30.45 -20.01 -1.02
CA THR A 139 -30.76 -21.43 -1.03
C THR A 139 -30.69 -21.97 0.40
N VAL A 140 -31.80 -21.90 1.12
CA VAL A 140 -31.90 -22.31 2.54
C VAL A 140 -31.78 -23.84 2.71
N ASN A 141 -30.54 -24.33 2.65
CA ASN A 141 -30.20 -25.71 2.97
C ASN A 141 -29.96 -25.86 4.48
N ALA A 142 -30.47 -26.93 5.08
CA ALA A 142 -30.42 -27.16 6.53
C ALA A 142 -29.00 -27.47 7.09
N ASN A 143 -27.97 -27.46 6.25
CA ASN A 143 -26.58 -27.71 6.62
C ASN A 143 -25.84 -26.38 6.76
N LEU A 144 -25.84 -25.80 7.97
CA LEU A 144 -25.12 -24.56 8.29
C LEU A 144 -23.60 -24.78 8.40
N ALA A 145 -22.98 -25.12 7.27
CA ALA A 145 -21.56 -24.85 7.05
C ALA A 145 -21.39 -23.34 6.78
N ALA A 146 -20.32 -22.73 7.28
CA ALA A 146 -20.07 -21.30 7.17
C ALA A 146 -19.45 -20.91 5.81
N ASP A 147 -20.10 -21.30 4.71
CA ASP A 147 -19.63 -21.05 3.35
C ASP A 147 -19.82 -19.58 2.97
N SER A 148 -18.80 -18.76 3.24
CA SER A 148 -18.75 -17.31 2.94
C SER A 148 -18.94 -16.96 1.45
N ALA A 149 -18.86 -17.96 0.56
CA ALA A 149 -19.20 -17.85 -0.86
C ALA A 149 -20.70 -17.69 -1.15
N GLN A 150 -21.60 -17.87 -0.16
CA GLN A 150 -23.06 -17.62 -0.33
C GLN A 150 -23.50 -16.20 0.05
N ASN A 151 -22.61 -15.39 0.61
CA ASN A 151 -22.86 -13.96 0.76
C ASN A 151 -22.79 -13.30 -0.62
N GLY A 152 -23.91 -12.75 -1.10
CA GLY A 152 -23.96 -11.91 -2.30
C GLY A 152 -23.23 -10.58 -2.10
N VAL A 153 -21.90 -10.66 -2.05
CA VAL A 153 -20.98 -9.57 -1.70
C VAL A 153 -19.68 -9.75 -2.49
N SER A 154 -19.26 -8.75 -3.25
CA SER A 154 -17.89 -8.68 -3.78
C SER A 154 -17.01 -7.91 -2.81
N SER A 155 -15.77 -8.33 -2.63
CA SER A 155 -14.77 -7.60 -1.83
C SER A 155 -13.56 -7.25 -2.68
N ARG A 156 -13.03 -6.03 -2.51
CA ARG A 156 -11.99 -5.48 -3.38
C ARG A 156 -11.02 -4.59 -2.62
N ILE A 157 -9.73 -4.74 -2.93
CA ILE A 157 -8.64 -3.89 -2.42
C ILE A 157 -7.92 -3.27 -3.63
N SER A 158 -7.58 -1.99 -3.54
CA SER A 158 -6.72 -1.31 -4.51
C SER A 158 -5.70 -0.43 -3.81
N ILE A 159 -4.50 -0.25 -4.37
CA ILE A 159 -3.51 0.71 -3.83
C ILE A 159 -4.06 2.14 -3.95
N ALA A 160 -3.97 2.89 -2.86
CA ALA A 160 -4.19 4.33 -2.80
C ALA A 160 -2.87 5.06 -2.49
N ASP A 161 -2.85 6.38 -2.67
CA ASP A 161 -1.74 7.22 -2.22
C ASP A 161 -1.74 7.30 -0.70
N ALA A 162 -0.58 7.30 -0.04
CA ALA A 162 -0.48 7.38 1.41
C ALA A 162 -0.69 8.79 1.97
N ASP A 163 -0.51 9.85 1.16
CA ASP A 163 -0.77 11.23 1.57
C ASP A 163 -2.25 11.39 2.01
N PRO A 164 -2.57 11.75 3.27
CA PRO A 164 -3.95 11.89 3.73
C PRO A 164 -4.74 12.97 2.97
N ALA A 165 -4.07 13.98 2.41
CA ALA A 165 -4.63 15.01 1.53
C ALA A 165 -4.48 14.69 0.02
N GLY A 166 -3.80 13.58 -0.30
CA GLY A 166 -3.50 13.13 -1.66
C GLY A 166 -4.75 12.76 -2.48
N GLN A 167 -4.62 12.90 -3.81
CA GLN A 167 -5.67 12.53 -4.76
C GLN A 167 -5.64 11.04 -5.11
N ASP A 168 -6.76 10.54 -5.62
CA ASP A 168 -6.92 9.15 -6.07
C ASP A 168 -5.86 8.75 -7.11
N LEU A 169 -5.10 7.67 -6.84
CA LEU A 169 -4.01 7.24 -7.74
C LEU A 169 -4.53 6.95 -9.16
N PRO A 170 -3.83 7.41 -10.20
CA PRO A 170 -4.24 7.19 -11.58
C PRO A 170 -4.22 5.69 -11.91
N ARG A 171 -5.14 5.25 -12.79
CA ARG A 171 -5.41 3.83 -13.11
C ARG A 171 -4.18 2.99 -13.50
N HIS A 172 -3.07 3.61 -13.93
CA HIS A 172 -1.83 2.90 -14.28
C HIS A 172 -0.87 2.67 -13.10
N ARG A 173 -1.10 3.31 -11.93
CA ARG A 173 -0.41 3.05 -10.65
C ARG A 173 -1.27 2.21 -9.70
N ARG A 174 -2.60 2.27 -9.85
CA ARG A 174 -3.56 1.49 -9.04
C ARG A 174 -3.53 0.00 -9.40
N SER A 175 -2.75 -0.78 -8.67
CA SER A 175 -2.93 -2.24 -8.60
C SER A 175 -4.20 -2.55 -7.78
N THR A 176 -4.90 -3.63 -8.14
CA THR A 176 -6.22 -3.99 -7.61
C THR A 176 -6.35 -5.52 -7.56
N VAL A 177 -6.88 -6.03 -6.46
CA VAL A 177 -7.32 -7.42 -6.28
C VAL A 177 -8.81 -7.43 -5.93
N THR A 178 -9.54 -8.42 -6.44
CA THR A 178 -10.99 -8.59 -6.28
C THR A 178 -11.32 -10.03 -5.95
N ASN A 179 -12.31 -10.26 -5.11
CA ASN A 179 -12.89 -11.58 -4.89
C ASN A 179 -14.43 -11.51 -4.93
N ASP A 180 -15.06 -12.58 -5.41
CA ASP A 180 -16.52 -12.73 -5.48
C ASP A 180 -17.10 -13.30 -4.16
N SER A 181 -16.44 -13.04 -3.04
CA SER A 181 -16.91 -13.33 -1.68
C SER A 181 -16.69 -12.12 -0.77
N ASP A 182 -17.18 -12.23 0.47
CA ASP A 182 -16.98 -11.27 1.55
C ASP A 182 -15.52 -10.98 1.94
N THR A 183 -14.54 -11.69 1.39
CA THR A 183 -13.15 -11.68 1.87
C THR A 183 -12.13 -11.65 0.74
N VAL A 184 -11.21 -10.69 0.78
CA VAL A 184 -10.11 -10.55 -0.20
C VAL A 184 -8.78 -10.23 0.50
N SER A 185 -7.68 -10.67 -0.08
CA SER A 185 -6.32 -10.44 0.41
C SER A 185 -5.52 -9.69 -0.64
N PHE A 186 -4.66 -8.77 -0.21
CA PHE A 186 -3.67 -8.06 -1.01
C PHE A 186 -2.29 -8.26 -0.40
N THR A 187 -1.27 -8.43 -1.23
CA THR A 187 0.13 -8.67 -0.87
C THR A 187 1.06 -7.86 -1.78
N PRO A 188 2.35 -7.69 -1.42
CA PRO A 188 3.31 -7.04 -2.32
C PRO A 188 3.48 -7.72 -3.69
N GLU A 189 3.11 -9.00 -3.83
CA GLU A 189 3.14 -9.73 -5.11
C GLU A 189 2.02 -9.30 -6.09
N ASP A 190 0.92 -8.74 -5.57
CA ASP A 190 -0.20 -8.23 -6.38
C ASP A 190 0.12 -6.88 -7.07
N ILE A 191 1.26 -6.27 -6.73
CA ILE A 191 1.72 -5.01 -7.29
C ILE A 191 2.24 -5.25 -8.71
N ARG A 192 1.47 -4.79 -9.70
CA ARG A 192 1.78 -5.03 -11.12
C ARG A 192 3.15 -4.44 -11.47
N PRO A 193 4.12 -5.25 -11.94
CA PRO A 193 5.44 -4.73 -12.30
C PRO A 193 5.30 -3.73 -13.44
N ARG A 194 5.74 -2.49 -13.21
CA ARG A 194 5.91 -1.50 -14.28
C ARG A 194 6.77 -2.13 -15.38
N ARG A 195 6.21 -2.31 -16.59
CA ARG A 195 7.03 -2.65 -17.77
C ARG A 195 8.09 -1.55 -17.93
N ARG A 196 9.34 -1.84 -17.53
CA ARG A 196 10.50 -1.01 -17.89
C ARG A 196 10.44 -0.84 -19.41
N LYS A 197 10.40 0.41 -19.90
CA LYS A 197 10.44 0.67 -21.34
C LYS A 197 11.71 -0.01 -21.88
N ARG A 198 11.55 -0.97 -22.79
CA ARG A 198 12.69 -1.65 -23.41
C ARG A 198 13.51 -0.59 -24.13
N ASP A 199 14.76 -0.40 -23.71
CA ASP A 199 15.62 0.64 -24.25
C ASP A 199 15.83 0.40 -25.77
N PRO A 200 15.49 1.36 -26.64
CA PRO A 200 15.62 1.17 -28.09
C PRO A 200 17.07 1.09 -28.59
N THR A 201 18.06 1.40 -27.75
CA THR A 201 19.45 1.58 -28.18
C THR A 201 20.24 0.28 -28.34
N ARG A 202 19.81 -0.84 -27.75
CA ARG A 202 20.48 -2.13 -27.93
C ARG A 202 20.09 -2.77 -29.27
N LYS A 203 20.69 -2.28 -30.34
CA LYS A 203 20.95 -3.09 -31.54
C LYS A 203 22.00 -4.14 -31.17
N ASP A 204 21.76 -5.38 -31.58
CA ASP A 204 22.75 -6.44 -31.44
C ASP A 204 23.81 -6.28 -32.54
N GLU A 205 25.08 -6.11 -32.16
CA GLU A 205 26.21 -6.23 -33.09
C GLU A 205 26.50 -7.72 -33.36
N LEU A 206 26.78 -8.04 -34.62
CA LEU A 206 26.85 -9.38 -35.21
C LEU A 206 28.12 -9.50 -36.07
#